data_AF-A0AAV6BDP0-F1
#
_entry.id   AF-A0AAV6BDP0-F1
#
_cell.length_a   1.000
_cell.length_b   1.000
_cell.length_c   1.000
_cell.angle_alpha   90.00
_cell.angle_beta   90.00
_cell.angle_gamma   90.00
#
_symmetry.space_group_name_H-M   'P 1'
#
loop_
_entity.id
_entity.type
_entity.pdbx_description
1 polymer ?
#
loop_
_entity_poly.entity_id
_entity_poly.type
_entity_poly.pdbx_seq_one_letter_code
_entity_poly.pdbx_strand_id
1 'polypeptide(L)'
;QLLNTGHSGTLCTIHASSAQQGLARFTSCVLQSGVELPFRAIKTNIADSLNVVIHVERRPGRRYISEVLLINRYDPDADLFDYGAVYLAKQDHS
;
A
#
# COMPACT_ATOMS: atom_id res chain seq x y z
N GLN A 1 -9.60 1.52 15.56
CA GLN A 1 -10.58 2.22 14.70
C GLN A 1 -10.02 3.56 14.21
N LEU A 2 -9.22 3.53 13.15
CA LEU A 2 -8.80 4.71 12.36
C LEU A 2 -9.13 4.54 10.86
N LEU A 3 -9.54 3.32 10.46
CA LEU A 3 -9.89 2.94 9.08
C LEU A 3 -11.41 2.80 8.83
N ASN A 4 -12.23 2.89 9.89
CA ASN A 4 -13.70 2.67 9.82
C ASN A 4 -14.53 3.96 9.93
N THR A 5 -13.91 5.14 9.96
CA THR A 5 -14.60 6.42 9.78
C THR A 5 -13.98 7.07 8.57
N GLY A 6 -14.77 7.22 7.49
CA GLY A 6 -14.33 7.77 6.22
C GLY A 6 -13.69 9.14 6.36
N HIS A 7 -12.39 9.15 6.63
CA HIS A 7 -11.57 10.35 6.64
C HIS A 7 -10.76 10.32 5.34
N SER A 8 -11.32 10.93 4.29
CA SER A 8 -10.57 11.25 3.07
C SER A 8 -9.30 12.02 3.49
N GLY A 9 -8.14 11.35 3.47
CA GLY A 9 -6.85 11.93 3.88
C GLY A 9 -6.11 11.26 5.04
N THR A 10 -6.38 9.99 5.38
CA THR A 10 -5.50 9.26 6.31
C THR A 10 -4.14 8.96 5.66
N LEU A 11 -3.05 9.21 6.40
CA LEU A 11 -1.69 8.86 6.01
C LEU A 11 -1.05 8.02 7.12
N CYS A 12 -0.40 6.93 6.73
CA CYS A 12 0.42 6.13 7.63
C CYS A 12 1.75 5.80 6.96
N THR A 13 2.75 5.46 7.77
CA THR A 13 4.05 4.98 7.27
C THR A 13 4.25 3.54 7.70
N ILE A 14 4.78 2.72 6.80
CA ILE A 14 5.18 1.35 7.10
C ILE A 14 6.57 1.08 6.53
N HIS A 15 7.36 0.31 7.26
CA HIS A 15 8.68 -0.08 6.79
C HIS A 15 8.56 -1.18 5.72
N ALA A 16 9.09 -0.91 4.53
CA ALA A 16 9.16 -1.82 3.40
C ALA A 16 10.31 -1.43 2.47
N SER A 17 10.73 -2.35 1.58
CA SER A 17 11.78 -2.11 0.58
C SER A 17 11.25 -1.89 -0.84
N SER A 18 9.93 -1.84 -1.01
CA SER A 18 9.24 -1.38 -2.22
C SER A 18 7.81 -0.96 -1.89
N ALA A 19 7.13 -0.28 -2.83
CA ALA A 19 5.72 0.10 -2.63
C ALA A 19 4.82 -1.14 -2.57
N GLN A 20 5.09 -2.13 -3.43
CA GLN A 20 4.37 -3.41 -3.42
C GLN A 20 4.52 -4.14 -2.07
N GLN A 21 5.73 -4.19 -1.51
CA GLN A 21 5.94 -4.78 -0.18
C GLN A 21 5.26 -3.98 0.92
N GLY A 22 5.21 -2.64 0.79
CA GLY A 22 4.47 -1.77 1.69
C GLY A 22 2.98 -2.13 1.75
N LEU A 23 2.34 -2.30 0.59
CA LEU A 23 0.95 -2.73 0.48
C LEU A 23 0.71 -4.10 1.12
N ALA A 24 1.58 -5.07 0.83
CA ALA A 24 1.47 -6.42 1.40
C ALA A 24 1.57 -6.40 2.94
N ARG A 25 2.55 -5.68 3.49
CA ARG A 25 2.73 -5.55 4.94
C ARG A 25 1.57 -4.81 5.60
N PHE A 26 1.09 -3.73 4.99
CA PHE A 26 -0.07 -3.00 5.50
C PHE A 26 -1.28 -3.93 5.59
N THR A 27 -1.54 -4.69 4.53
CA THR A 27 -2.61 -5.69 4.49
C THR A 27 -2.46 -6.70 5.62
N SER A 28 -1.26 -7.25 5.83
CA SER A 28 -0.99 -8.17 6.95
C SER A 28 -1.24 -7.54 8.31
N CYS A 29 -0.86 -6.28 8.54
CA CYS A 29 -1.12 -5.59 9.80
C CYS A 29 -2.62 -5.42 10.07
N VAL A 30 -3.40 -5.09 9.04
CA VAL A 30 -4.87 -4.97 9.19
C VAL A 30 -5.49 -6.34 9.49
N LEU A 31 -5.05 -7.39 8.82
CA LEU A 31 -5.53 -8.76 9.06
C LEU A 31 -5.23 -9.25 10.48
N GLN A 32 -4.06 -8.89 11.02
CA GLN A 32 -3.65 -9.25 12.37
C GLN A 32 -4.26 -8.36 13.45
N SER A 33 -4.94 -7.27 13.09
CA SER A 33 -5.53 -6.33 14.05
C SER A 33 -6.77 -6.85 14.78
N GLY A 34 -7.18 -8.10 14.53
CA GLY A 34 -8.29 -8.76 15.23
C GLY A 34 -9.67 -8.32 14.74
N VAL A 35 -9.75 -7.76 13.53
CA VAL A 35 -11.03 -7.39 12.91
C VAL A 35 -11.77 -8.66 12.49
N GLU A 36 -12.95 -8.90 13.06
CA GLU A 36 -13.82 -10.03 12.71
C GLU A 36 -14.59 -9.77 11.41
N LEU A 37 -13.85 -9.69 10.29
CA LEU A 37 -14.42 -9.62 8.95
C LEU A 37 -13.84 -10.74 8.07
N PRO A 38 -14.60 -11.24 7.08
CA PRO A 38 -14.06 -12.14 6.09
C PRO A 38 -12.83 -11.53 5.41
N PHE A 39 -11.78 -12.32 5.19
CA PHE A 39 -10.53 -11.88 4.59
C PHE A 39 -10.71 -11.10 3.27
N ARG A 40 -11.63 -11.56 2.42
CA ARG A 40 -12.01 -10.91 1.17
C ARG A 40 -12.61 -9.51 1.40
N ALA A 41 -13.45 -9.36 2.41
CA ALA A 41 -14.04 -8.07 2.76
C ALA A 41 -12.97 -7.10 3.28
N ILE A 42 -12.00 -7.58 4.07
CA ILE A 42 -10.88 -6.77 4.54
C ILE A 42 -10.04 -6.26 3.36
N LYS A 43 -9.63 -7.14 2.44
CA LYS A 43 -8.86 -6.74 1.25
C LYS A 43 -9.62 -5.78 0.34
N THR A 44 -10.92 -6.00 0.16
CA THR A 44 -11.79 -5.07 -0.60
C THR A 44 -11.81 -3.69 0.06
N ASN A 45 -12.06 -3.63 1.37
CA ASN A 45 -12.06 -2.37 2.12
C ASN A 45 -10.70 -1.65 2.07
N ILE A 46 -9.60 -2.40 2.08
CA ILE A 46 -8.25 -1.83 1.91
C ILE A 46 -8.12 -1.20 0.53
N ALA A 47 -8.49 -1.88 -0.56
CA ALA A 47 -8.39 -1.33 -1.91
C ALA A 47 -9.26 -0.08 -2.09
N ASP A 48 -10.45 -0.05 -1.49
CA ASP A 48 -11.36 1.10 -1.56
C ASP A 48 -10.85 2.30 -0.75
N SER A 49 -10.15 2.05 0.37
CA SER A 49 -9.69 3.09 1.29
C SER A 49 -8.28 3.61 0.98
N LEU A 50 -7.45 2.81 0.31
CA LEU A 50 -6.04 3.09 0.10
C LEU A 50 -5.78 3.45 -1.36
N ASN A 51 -5.61 4.74 -1.66
CA ASN A 51 -5.49 5.20 -3.05
C ASN A 51 -4.07 5.11 -3.61
N VAL A 52 -3.07 5.46 -2.81
CA VAL A 52 -1.68 5.60 -3.28
C VAL A 52 -0.71 4.98 -2.28
N VAL A 53 0.29 4.26 -2.80
CA VAL A 53 1.46 3.81 -2.03
C VAL A 53 2.70 4.48 -2.59
N ILE A 54 3.40 5.23 -1.74
CA ILE A 54 4.66 5.89 -2.09
C ILE A 54 5.78 5.19 -1.33
N HIS A 55 6.74 4.64 -2.07
CA HIS A 55 7.98 4.15 -1.50
C HIS A 55 9.05 5.23 -1.53
N VAL A 56 9.63 5.48 -0.34
CA VAL A 56 10.70 6.45 -0.15
C VAL A 56 11.94 5.71 0.29
N GLU A 57 13.01 5.82 -0.49
CA GLU A 57 14.31 5.26 -0.16
C GLU A 57 15.30 6.34 0.25
N ARG A 58 16.30 5.93 1.02
CA ARG A 58 17.41 6.78 1.40
C ARG A 58 18.63 6.39 0.58
N ARG A 59 19.09 7.31 -0.26
CA ARG A 59 20.43 7.26 -0.87
C ARG A 59 21.35 8.17 -0.05
N PRO A 60 22.69 8.14 -0.21
CA PRO A 60 23.61 8.85 0.68
C PRO A 60 23.19 10.29 1.00
N GLY A 61 22.78 10.50 2.26
CA GLY A 61 22.33 11.79 2.81
C GLY A 61 20.97 12.33 2.37
N ARG A 62 20.26 11.71 1.42
CA ARG A 62 19.03 12.28 0.82
C ARG A 62 17.94 11.23 0.63
N ARG A 63 16.68 11.66 0.74
CA ARG A 63 15.49 10.83 0.50
C ARG A 63 14.98 11.04 -0.91
N TYR A 64 14.60 9.96 -1.56
CA TYR A 64 14.05 9.96 -2.91
C TYR A 64 12.78 9.12 -2.92
N ILE A 65 11.78 9.57 -3.66
CA ILE A 65 10.67 8.71 -4.04
C ILE A 65 11.24 7.73 -5.07
N SER A 66 11.14 6.43 -4.83
CA SER A 66 11.55 5.42 -5.81
C SER A 66 10.38 4.74 -6.50
N GLU A 67 9.22 4.64 -5.87
CA GLU A 67 8.02 4.07 -6.50
C GLU A 67 6.77 4.83 -6.05
N VAL A 68 5.82 5.02 -6.97
CA VAL A 68 4.47 5.48 -6.69
C VAL A 68 3.50 4.53 -7.39
N LEU A 69 2.72 3.81 -6.59
CA LEU A 69 1.65 2.93 -7.06
C LEU A 69 0.29 3.56 -6.76
N LEU A 70 -0.60 3.50 -7.75
CA LEU A 70 -2.01 3.82 -7.61
C LEU A 70 -2.78 2.50 -7.46
N ILE A 71 -3.55 2.36 -6.39
CA ILE A 71 -4.38 1.17 -6.19
C ILE A 71 -5.71 1.38 -6.92
N ASN A 72 -6.08 0.42 -7.77
CA ASN A 72 -7.30 0.48 -8.56
C ASN A 72 -8.44 -0.26 -7.86
N ARG A 73 -8.19 -1.53 -7.50
CA ARG A 73 -9.18 -2.43 -6.90
C ARG A 73 -8.52 -3.66 -6.32
N TYR A 74 -9.31 -4.51 -5.68
CA TYR A 74 -8.93 -5.86 -5.30
C TYR A 74 -9.73 -6.86 -6.15
N ASP A 75 -9.04 -7.84 -6.75
CA ASP A 75 -9.64 -8.94 -7.50
C ASP A 75 -9.86 -10.14 -6.54
N PRO A 76 -11.11 -10.47 -6.18
CA PRO A 76 -11.41 -11.55 -5.24
C PRO A 76 -11.23 -12.95 -5.82
N ASP A 77 -11.20 -13.09 -7.14
CA ASP A 77 -11.02 -14.37 -7.83
C ASP A 77 -9.52 -14.70 -7.95
N ALA A 78 -8.70 -13.69 -8.24
CA ALA A 78 -7.24 -13.84 -8.29
C ALA A 78 -6.54 -13.71 -6.92
N ASP A 79 -7.25 -13.24 -5.89
CA ASP A 79 -6.70 -12.87 -4.56
C ASP A 79 -5.57 -11.81 -4.62
N LEU A 80 -5.61 -10.95 -5.63
CA LEU A 80 -4.58 -9.95 -5.91
C LEU A 80 -5.14 -8.52 -5.90
N PHE A 81 -4.31 -7.58 -5.45
CA PHE A 81 -4.58 -6.16 -5.68
C PHE A 81 -4.22 -5.79 -7.11
N ASP A 82 -5.13 -5.09 -7.79
CA ASP A 82 -4.91 -4.43 -9.06
C ASP A 82 -4.39 -3.02 -8.77
N TYR A 83 -3.19 -2.71 -9.24
CA TYR A 83 -2.54 -1.42 -9.07
C TYR A 83 -1.69 -1.09 -10.30
N GLY A 84 -1.56 0.21 -10.57
CA GLY A 84 -0.71 0.76 -11.64
C GLY A 84 0.49 1.52 -11.06
N ALA A 85 1.65 1.37 -11.68
CA ALA A 85 2.80 2.23 -11.36
C ALA A 85 2.68 3.56 -12.10
N VAL A 86 2.60 4.67 -11.35
CA VAL A 86 2.59 6.02 -11.91
C VAL A 86 4.02 6.57 -12.00
N TYR A 87 4.90 6.10 -11.13
CA TYR A 87 6.32 6.45 -11.15
C TYR A 87 7.17 5.29 -10.66
N LEU A 88 8.26 5.02 -11.40
CA LEU A 88 9.34 4.14 -11.00
C LEU A 88 10.65 4.86 -11.27
N ALA A 89 11.45 5.09 -10.23
CA ALA A 89 12.77 5.66 -10.39
C ALA A 89 13.65 4.68 -11.18
N LYS A 90 14.37 5.19 -12.18
CA LYS A 90 15.42 4.40 -12.82
C LYS A 90 16.47 4.07 -11.76
N GLN A 91 16.81 2.79 -11.65
CA GLN A 91 17.96 2.35 -10.87
C GLN A 91 19.18 2.88 -11.61
N ASP A 92 19.73 4.01 -11.16
CA ASP A 92 21.02 4.49 -11.64
C ASP A 92 22.07 3.45 -11.21
N HIS A 93 22.41 2.57 -12.15
CA HIS A 93 23.58 1.70 -12.04
C HIS A 93 24.80 2.58 -12.29
N SER A 94 25.22 3.34 -11.28
CA SER A 94 26.54 3.96 -11.23
C SER A 94 27.53 3.01 -10.56
#